data_AF-E9V2A0-F1
#
_entry.id   AF-E9V2A0-F1
#
_cell.length_a   1.000
_cell.length_b   1.000
_cell.length_c   1.000
_cell.angle_alpha   90.00
_cell.angle_beta   90.00
_cell.angle_gamma   90.00
#
_symmetry.space_group_name_H-M   'P 1'
#
loop_
_entity.id
_entity.type
_entity.pdbx_description
1 polymer ?
#
loop_
_entity_poly.entity_id
_entity_poly.type
_entity_poly.pdbx_seq_one_letter_code
_entity_poly.pdbx_strand_id
1 'polypeptide(L)' 'MTSPEEQKPLLKVIDQNATPEDIAAIVAVFAAMGSAGEAPKKKERSLWATPQLRTPLHPGPNAWRASGLPH' A
#
# COMPACT_ATOMS: atom_id res chain seq x y z
N MET A 1 -7.90 -23.23 -23.62
CA MET A 1 -6.45 -23.37 -23.85
C MET A 1 -5.93 -21.97 -24.12
N THR A 2 -5.36 -21.32 -23.10
CA THR A 2 -4.82 -19.95 -23.20
C THR A 2 -3.49 -20.02 -23.95
N SER A 3 -3.35 -19.21 -25.01
CA SER A 3 -2.18 -19.22 -25.89
C SER A 3 -0.95 -18.62 -25.18
N PRO A 4 0.28 -19.11 -25.44
CA PRO A 4 1.50 -18.70 -24.73
C PRO A 4 1.92 -17.23 -24.92
N GLU A 5 1.32 -16.52 -25.87
CA GLU A 5 1.50 -15.06 -26.05
C GLU A 5 1.00 -14.25 -24.84
N GLU A 6 0.07 -14.79 -24.04
CA GLU A 6 -0.55 -14.09 -22.91
C GLU A 6 0.33 -14.07 -21.64
N GLN A 7 1.49 -14.74 -21.63
CA GLN A 7 2.33 -14.92 -20.44
C GLN A 7 3.75 -14.37 -20.62
N LYS A 8 3.92 -13.29 -21.39
CA LYS A 8 5.21 -12.61 -21.48
C LYS A 8 5.47 -11.84 -20.17
N PRO A 9 6.60 -12.07 -19.48
CA PRO A 9 6.87 -11.41 -18.22
C PRO A 9 7.07 -9.90 -18.43
N LEU A 10 6.50 -9.10 -17.53
CA LEU A 10 6.60 -7.64 -17.54
C LEU A 10 8.04 -7.15 -17.32
N LEU A 11 8.86 -7.93 -16.62
CA LEU A 11 10.27 -7.68 -16.40
C LEU A 11 11.07 -8.95 -16.69
N LYS A 12 12.13 -8.83 -17.48
CA LYS A 12 13.04 -9.93 -17.79
C LYS A 12 14.46 -9.55 -17.38
N VAL A 13 15.06 -10.38 -16.53
CA VAL A 13 16.47 -10.28 -16.16
C VAL A 13 17.30 -10.93 -17.27
N ILE A 14 18.21 -10.17 -17.87
CA ILE A 14 19.03 -10.62 -19.01
C ILE A 14 20.46 -10.98 -18.55
N ASP A 15 20.95 -10.30 -17.51
CA ASP A 15 22.26 -10.53 -16.90
C ASP A 15 22.10 -10.84 -15.41
N GLN A 16 22.87 -11.83 -14.92
CA GLN A 16 22.87 -12.28 -13.54
C GLN A 16 23.96 -11.58 -12.70
N ASN A 17 24.90 -10.87 -13.33
CA ASN A 17 26.05 -10.24 -12.66
C ASN A 17 25.84 -8.74 -12.37
N ALA A 18 24.58 -8.30 -12.23
CA ALA A 18 24.29 -6.91 -11.86
C ALA A 18 24.92 -6.58 -10.49
N THR A 19 25.55 -5.41 -10.39
CA THR A 19 26.12 -4.96 -9.13
C THR A 19 25.00 -4.56 -8.15
N PRO A 20 25.27 -4.53 -6.83
CA PRO A 20 24.30 -4.03 -5.85
C PRO A 20 23.80 -2.61 -6.18
N GLU A 21 24.68 -1.76 -6.71
CA GLU A 21 24.38 -0.39 -7.13
C GLU A 21 23.41 -0.36 -8.31
N ASP A 22 23.59 -1.23 -9.30
CA ASP A 22 22.67 -1.34 -10.46
C ASP A 22 21.28 -1.76 -10.02
N ILE A 23 21.20 -2.74 -9.11
CA ILE A 23 19.93 -3.20 -8.54
C ILE A 23 19.25 -2.05 -7.77
N ALA A 24 20.01 -1.31 -6.96
CA ALA A 24 19.49 -0.17 -6.21
C ALA A 24 18.95 0.93 -7.14
N ALA A 25 19.63 1.23 -8.24
CA ALA A 25 19.18 2.21 -9.22
C ALA A 25 17.84 1.81 -9.87
N ILE A 26 17.71 0.54 -10.26
CA ILE A 26 16.46 0.01 -10.84
C ILE A 26 15.30 0.10 -9.83
N VAL A 27 15.53 -0.32 -8.58
CA VAL A 27 14.52 -0.25 -7.52
C VAL A 27 14.10 1.19 -7.23
N ALA A 28 15.05 2.12 -7.18
CA ALA A 28 14.77 3.53 -6.94
C ALA A 28 13.85 4.13 -8.02
N VAL A 29 14.10 3.80 -9.30
CA VAL A 29 13.24 4.23 -10.41
C VAL A 29 11.82 3.67 -10.27
N PHE A 30 11.67 2.37 -9.99
CA PHE A 30 10.35 1.77 -9.78
C PHE A 30 9.60 2.36 -8.58
N ALA A 31 10.29 2.60 -7.47
CA ALA A 31 9.70 3.23 -6.28
C ALA A 31 9.23 4.66 -6.58
N ALA A 32 10.03 5.44 -7.32
CA ALA A 32 9.67 6.80 -7.73
C ALA A 32 8.45 6.81 -8.66
N MET A 33 8.35 5.86 -9.60
CA MET A 33 7.17 5.73 -10.48
C MET A 33 5.89 5.43 -9.69
N GLY A 34 5.96 4.61 -8.63
CA GLY A 34 4.81 4.30 -7.77
C GLY A 34 4.39 5.41 -6.81
N SER A 35 5.26 6.38 -6.55
CA SER A 35 5.02 7.45 -5.58
C SER A 35 4.33 8.70 -6.15
N ALA A 36 4.13 8.78 -7.47
CA ALA A 36 3.70 10.02 -8.13
C ALA A 36 2.19 10.30 -8.05
N GLY A 37 1.37 9.37 -7.54
CA GLY A 37 -0.09 9.40 -7.78
C GLY A 37 -0.98 9.66 -6.57
N GLU A 38 -0.63 9.18 -5.37
CA GLU A 38 -1.58 9.21 -4.25
C GLU A 38 -1.21 10.33 -3.29
N ALA A 39 -1.94 11.45 -3.35
CA ALA A 39 -1.92 12.42 -2.27
C ALA A 39 -2.26 11.69 -0.96
N PRO A 40 -1.51 11.91 0.14
CA PRO A 40 -1.78 11.21 1.38
C PRO A 40 -3.23 11.50 1.77
N LYS A 41 -4.07 10.44 1.76
CA LYS A 41 -5.45 10.56 2.22
C LYS A 41 -5.42 11.16 3.62
N LYS A 42 -6.26 12.17 3.83
CA LYS A 42 -6.42 12.78 5.15
C LYS A 42 -6.86 11.68 6.10
N LYS A 43 -5.94 11.25 6.98
CA LYS A 43 -6.24 10.23 7.98
C LYS A 43 -7.41 10.73 8.81
N GLU A 44 -8.42 9.89 8.97
CA GLU A 44 -9.51 10.20 9.86
C GLU A 44 -8.96 10.32 11.29
N ARG A 45 -9.53 11.24 12.06
CA ARG A 45 -9.11 11.42 13.45
C ARG A 45 -9.46 10.13 14.21
N SER A 46 -8.47 9.56 14.89
CA SER A 46 -8.71 8.39 15.73
C SER A 46 -9.88 8.64 16.69
N LEU A 47 -10.76 7.66 16.84
CA LEU A 47 -11.87 7.73 17.80
C LEU A 47 -11.35 7.92 19.24
N TRP A 48 -10.16 7.42 19.56
CA TRP A 48 -9.48 7.63 20.85
C TRP A 48 -9.08 9.09 21.10
N ALA A 49 -8.85 9.87 20.04
CA ALA A 49 -8.46 11.28 20.12
C ALA A 49 -9.67 12.23 19.97
N THR A 50 -10.88 11.69 19.92
CA THR A 50 -12.12 12.43 19.72
C THR A 50 -12.85 12.58 21.05
N PRO A 51 -13.16 13.80 21.52
CA PRO A 51 -13.87 13.99 22.77
C PRO A 51 -15.33 13.54 22.63
N GLN A 52 -15.68 12.41 23.26
CA GLN A 52 -17.05 11.93 23.35
C GLN A 52 -17.49 11.93 24.81
N LEU A 53 -18.47 12.76 25.15
CA LEU A 53 -19.10 12.73 26.47
C LEU A 53 -20.43 11.98 26.40
N ARG A 54 -20.53 10.89 27.17
CA ARG A 54 -21.79 10.17 27.50
C ARG A 54 -22.69 9.88 26.29
N THR A 55 -22.08 9.51 25.18
CA THR A 55 -22.82 9.07 23.98
C THR A 55 -22.96 7.55 23.99
N PRO A 56 -24.14 6.99 23.72
CA PRO A 56 -24.31 5.54 23.53
C PRO A 56 -23.42 5.02 22.39
N LEU A 57 -22.68 3.93 22.61
CA LEU A 57 -21.97 3.25 21.54
C LEU A 57 -22.94 2.30 20.83
N HIS A 58 -23.07 2.47 19.51
CA HIS A 58 -23.88 1.58 18.69
C HIS A 58 -23.00 0.47 18.07
N PRO A 59 -23.38 -0.81 18.20
CA PRO A 59 -22.70 -1.88 17.50
C PRO A 59 -22.94 -1.75 15.99
N GLY A 60 -21.90 -1.98 15.19
CA GLY A 60 -22.00 -1.90 13.74
C GLY A 60 -20.85 -2.62 13.04
N PRO A 61 -20.98 -2.87 11.72
CA PRO A 61 -19.91 -3.45 10.92
C PRO A 61 -18.60 -2.68 11.12
N ASN A 62 -17.51 -3.40 11.37
CA ASN A 62 -16.17 -2.84 11.63
C ASN A 62 -16.00 -1.99 12.90
N ALA A 63 -17.02 -1.84 13.76
CA ALA A 63 -16.90 -1.07 15.01
C ALA A 63 -15.81 -1.60 15.95
N TRP A 64 -15.58 -2.92 15.96
CA TRP A 64 -14.49 -3.53 16.72
C TRP A 64 -13.11 -3.23 16.14
N ARG A 65 -12.99 -2.96 14.83
CA ARG A 65 -11.69 -2.67 14.20
C ARG A 65 -11.10 -1.36 14.70
N ALA A 66 -11.94 -0.39 15.02
CA ALA A 66 -11.51 0.90 15.58
C ALA A 66 -10.84 0.79 16.98
N SER A 67 -10.91 -0.38 17.64
CA SER A 67 -10.22 -0.59 18.92
C SER A 67 -8.74 -0.95 18.75
N GLY A 68 -8.34 -1.52 17.60
CA GLY A 68 -7.00 -2.10 17.42
C GLY A 68 -6.31 -1.79 16.10
N LEU A 69 -6.99 -1.15 15.15
CA LEU A 69 -6.40 -0.73 13.87
C LEU A 69 -6.41 0.80 13.77
N PRO A 70 -5.32 1.41 13.27
CA PRO A 70 -5.36 2.80 12.83
C PRO A 70 -6.32 2.92 11.63
N HIS A 71 -7.12 3.98 11.62
CA HIS A 71 -7.91 4.40 10.45
C HIS A 71 -7.00 4.99 9.37
#